data_AF-A0A6A8Q2T2-F1
#
_entry.id   AF-A0A6A8Q2T2-F1
#
_cell.length_a   1.000
_cell.length_b   1.000
_cell.length_c   1.000
_cell.angle_alpha   90.00
_cell.angle_beta   90.00
_cell.angle_gamma   90.00
#
_symmetry.space_group_name_H-M   'P 1'
#
loop_
_entity.id
_entity.type
_entity.pdbx_description
1 polymer ?
#
loop_
_entity_poly.entity_id
_entity_poly.type
_entity_poly.pdbx_seq_one_letter_code
_entity_poly.pdbx_strand_id
1 'polypeptide(L)'
;MEPAGSCLVFWTIQRCRSSIQSRWPYNVFISTRPTKEGQLPKEGTDIWMMQKRSTGWDDPQRVAILNSDNLEWFPSVTDNGTIYFGSERQGGNLEPKGTSDLWRSRLVNEKYTEPENLGNIINTPGNDIEGYIAPDESFLIFSSNGYKNTRGTYDLYISYNREGAWTKPQNLGDMINSEGWEFGAKLSPDGKYLFFTSNRSPFNHPLEKRLDYEELIRKFAAPVMA
;
A
#
# COMPACT_ATOMS: atom_id res chain seq x y z
N MET A 1 -8.90 -22.93 -21.85
CA MET A 1 -9.58 -22.53 -20.60
C MET A 1 -8.49 -22.00 -19.69
N GLU A 2 -8.39 -20.67 -19.55
CA GLU A 2 -7.41 -20.05 -18.66
C GLU A 2 -7.83 -20.25 -17.19
N PRO A 3 -6.90 -20.58 -16.27
CA PRO A 3 -7.22 -20.56 -14.85
C PRO A 3 -7.33 -19.11 -14.39
N ALA A 4 -8.54 -18.70 -14.04
CA ALA A 4 -8.85 -17.36 -13.55
C ALA A 4 -8.28 -17.14 -12.15
N GLY A 5 -7.08 -16.55 -12.07
CA GLY A 5 -6.58 -15.89 -10.86
C GLY A 5 -7.03 -14.42 -10.86
N SER A 6 -7.54 -13.93 -9.73
CA SER A 6 -7.83 -12.51 -9.56
C SER A 6 -6.52 -11.72 -9.46
N CYS A 7 -6.43 -10.63 -10.23
CA CYS A 7 -5.30 -9.71 -10.18
C CYS A 7 -5.85 -8.33 -9.79
N LEU A 8 -5.50 -7.84 -8.60
CA LEU A 8 -5.70 -6.44 -8.25
C LEU A 8 -4.52 -5.66 -8.79
N VAL A 9 -4.67 -5.15 -10.03
CA VAL A 9 -3.68 -4.28 -10.67
C VAL A 9 -4.12 -2.84 -10.45
N PHE A 10 -3.40 -2.11 -9.59
CA PHE A 10 -3.47 -0.66 -9.61
C PHE A 10 -2.60 -0.15 -10.76
N TRP A 11 -3.23 0.47 -11.76
CA TRP A 11 -2.54 0.99 -12.95
C TRP A 11 -1.65 2.19 -12.60
N THR A 12 -0.36 2.10 -12.91
CA THR A 12 0.48 3.28 -13.19
C THR A 12 0.51 3.51 -14.69
N ILE A 13 -0.37 4.38 -15.20
CA ILE A 13 -0.21 4.96 -16.54
C ILE A 13 0.88 6.03 -16.43
N GLN A 14 2.08 5.76 -16.95
CA GLN A 14 3.17 6.74 -17.01
C GLN A 14 3.65 6.98 -18.44
N ARG A 15 3.13 8.05 -19.05
CA ARG A 15 3.86 8.86 -20.03
C ARG A 15 3.87 10.29 -19.51
N CYS A 16 4.97 10.72 -18.89
CA CYS A 16 5.30 12.15 -18.80
C CYS A 16 6.77 12.35 -18.43
N ARG A 17 7.40 13.34 -19.08
CA ARG A 17 8.79 13.76 -18.89
C ARG A 17 8.91 14.53 -17.57
N SER A 18 9.39 13.89 -16.51
CA SER A 18 9.96 14.58 -15.35
C SER A 18 11.09 13.74 -14.77
N SER A 19 12.10 14.39 -14.19
CA SER A 19 13.37 13.80 -13.72
C SER A 19 13.24 12.91 -12.48
N ILE A 20 12.01 12.60 -12.05
CA ILE A 20 11.67 11.73 -10.92
C ILE A 20 10.91 10.52 -11.48
N GLN A 21 11.53 9.82 -12.43
CA GLN A 21 11.08 8.49 -12.81
C GLN A 21 11.82 7.49 -11.94
N SER A 22 11.07 6.58 -11.31
CA SER A 22 11.68 5.37 -10.79
C SER A 22 12.45 4.71 -11.92
N ARG A 23 13.77 4.61 -11.76
CA ARG A 23 14.66 3.95 -12.73
C ARG A 23 14.48 2.44 -12.73
N TRP A 24 13.62 1.92 -11.85
CA TRP A 24 13.39 0.51 -11.64
C TRP A 24 12.51 -0.07 -12.76
N PRO A 25 13.03 -0.99 -13.60
CA PRO A 25 12.32 -1.48 -14.78
C PRO A 25 11.29 -2.56 -14.46
N TYR A 26 10.82 -2.66 -13.21
CA TYR A 26 9.91 -3.73 -12.78
C TYR A 26 8.56 -3.19 -12.34
N ASN A 27 7.51 -3.92 -12.70
CA ASN A 27 6.21 -3.84 -12.07
C ASN A 27 6.17 -4.87 -10.94
N VAL A 28 5.82 -4.44 -9.73
CA VAL A 28 5.67 -5.30 -8.56
C VAL A 28 4.21 -5.24 -8.12
N PHE A 29 3.59 -6.40 -7.99
CA PHE A 29 2.15 -6.50 -7.73
C PHE A 29 1.84 -7.77 -6.95
N ILE A 30 0.59 -7.90 -6.52
CA ILE A 30 0.14 -9.08 -5.78
C ILE A 30 -0.83 -9.92 -6.60
N SER A 31 -0.78 -11.24 -6.41
CA SER A 31 -1.66 -12.17 -7.10
C SER A 31 -1.81 -13.48 -6.33
N THR A 32 -3.00 -14.07 -6.43
CA THR A 32 -3.32 -15.42 -5.93
C THR A 32 -2.95 -16.51 -6.93
N ARG A 33 -2.36 -16.15 -8.08
CA ARG A 33 -2.11 -17.10 -9.17
C ARG A 33 -1.29 -18.32 -8.72
N PRO A 34 -1.57 -19.51 -9.27
CA PRO A 34 -0.79 -20.70 -8.96
C PRO A 34 0.66 -20.58 -9.45
N THR A 35 1.57 -21.28 -8.77
CA THR A 35 3.01 -21.32 -9.14
C THR A 35 3.33 -22.38 -10.19
N LYS A 36 2.44 -23.37 -10.34
CA LYS A 36 2.55 -24.45 -11.32
C LYS A 36 1.21 -24.65 -12.01
N GLU A 37 1.25 -25.04 -13.28
CA GLU A 37 0.04 -25.39 -14.03
C GLU A 37 -0.73 -26.51 -13.32
N GLY A 38 -2.06 -26.39 -13.28
CA GLY A 38 -2.95 -27.34 -12.61
C GLY A 38 -3.09 -27.17 -11.09
N GLN A 39 -2.35 -26.27 -10.45
CA GLN A 39 -2.59 -25.92 -9.04
C GLN A 39 -3.77 -24.95 -8.90
N LEU A 40 -4.48 -25.06 -7.76
CA LEU A 40 -5.45 -24.06 -7.37
C LEU A 40 -4.76 -22.74 -6.97
N PRO A 41 -5.44 -21.59 -7.12
CA PRO A 41 -4.99 -20.34 -6.55
C PRO A 41 -4.73 -20.46 -5.04
N LYS A 42 -3.74 -19.74 -4.54
CA LYS A 42 -3.48 -19.61 -3.10
C LYS A 42 -4.66 -18.85 -2.45
N GLU A 43 -5.01 -19.21 -1.21
CA GLU A 43 -6.04 -18.47 -0.45
C GLU A 43 -5.58 -17.05 -0.10
N GLY A 44 -4.27 -16.84 0.11
CA GLY A 44 -3.63 -15.54 0.27
C GLY A 44 -2.97 -15.03 -1.03
N THR A 45 -2.48 -13.79 -0.98
CA THR A 45 -1.74 -13.17 -2.08
C THR A 45 -0.24 -13.28 -1.91
N ASP A 46 0.46 -13.49 -3.02
CA ASP A 46 1.93 -13.42 -3.10
C ASP A 46 2.34 -12.16 -3.87
N ILE A 47 3.57 -11.68 -3.65
CA ILE A 47 4.27 -10.68 -4.45
C ILE A 47 4.89 -11.33 -5.70
N TRP A 48 4.57 -10.72 -6.84
CA TRP A 48 5.04 -11.05 -8.17
C TRP A 48 5.71 -9.85 -8.82
N MET A 49 6.63 -10.12 -9.74
CA MET A 49 7.35 -9.10 -10.50
C MET A 49 7.29 -9.38 -11.99
N MET A 50 7.25 -8.32 -12.79
CA MET A 50 7.47 -8.37 -14.24
C MET A 50 8.49 -7.31 -14.62
N GLN A 51 9.46 -7.64 -15.46
CA GLN A 51 10.42 -6.71 -16.03
C GLN A 51 9.90 -6.13 -17.35
N LYS A 52 10.02 -4.82 -17.48
CA LYS A 52 9.77 -4.10 -18.73
C LYS A 52 10.88 -4.45 -19.73
N ARG A 53 10.48 -5.00 -20.86
CA ARG A 53 11.31 -5.29 -22.03
C ARG A 53 11.07 -4.22 -23.11
N SER A 54 11.90 -4.23 -24.16
CA SER A 54 11.71 -3.35 -25.31
C SER A 54 10.39 -3.60 -26.06
N THR A 55 9.88 -4.83 -26.00
CA THR A 55 8.66 -5.28 -26.71
C THR A 55 7.42 -5.38 -25.82
N GLY A 56 7.53 -5.12 -24.51
CA GLY A 56 6.41 -5.31 -23.57
C GLY A 56 6.88 -5.59 -22.15
N TRP A 57 6.17 -6.47 -21.46
CA TRP A 57 6.58 -7.03 -20.17
C TRP A 57 6.89 -8.51 -20.35
N ASP A 58 7.78 -9.07 -19.53
CA ASP A 58 7.97 -10.51 -19.46
C ASP A 58 6.87 -11.21 -18.66
N ASP A 59 6.95 -12.54 -18.57
CA ASP A 59 6.01 -13.32 -17.78
C ASP A 59 6.15 -13.01 -16.28
N PRO A 60 5.04 -13.01 -15.52
CA PRO A 60 5.10 -12.79 -14.08
C PRO A 60 5.96 -13.82 -13.35
N GLN A 61 6.90 -13.32 -12.54
CA GLN A 61 7.78 -14.14 -11.72
C GLN A 61 7.44 -13.98 -10.25
N ARG A 62 7.26 -15.11 -9.56
CA ARG A 62 7.13 -15.14 -8.10
C ARG A 62 8.50 -15.05 -7.47
N VAL A 63 8.70 -14.07 -6.59
CA VAL A 63 9.96 -13.93 -5.86
C VAL A 63 9.82 -14.63 -4.52
N ALA A 64 10.25 -15.89 -4.43
CA ALA A 64 9.91 -16.76 -3.30
C ALA A 64 10.26 -16.19 -1.92
N ILE A 65 11.42 -15.55 -1.77
CA ILE A 65 11.89 -14.97 -0.49
C ILE A 65 11.01 -13.81 0.01
N LEU A 66 10.30 -13.12 -0.87
CA LEU A 66 9.38 -12.04 -0.48
C LEU A 66 8.08 -12.58 0.11
N ASN A 67 7.77 -13.86 -0.10
CA ASN A 67 6.47 -14.43 0.20
C ASN A 67 6.50 -15.30 1.46
N SER A 68 5.35 -15.43 2.11
CA SER A 68 5.16 -16.34 3.25
C SER A 68 4.03 -17.33 2.99
N ASP A 69 3.73 -18.19 3.96
CA ASP A 69 2.53 -19.03 3.91
C ASP A 69 1.24 -18.22 4.12
N ASN A 70 1.36 -16.98 4.61
CA ASN A 70 0.25 -16.04 4.81
C ASN A 70 0.13 -15.09 3.60
N LEU A 71 -0.58 -13.97 3.75
CA LEU A 71 -0.75 -13.00 2.66
C LEU A 71 0.31 -11.90 2.69
N GLU A 72 0.70 -11.46 1.50
CA GLU A 72 1.46 -10.25 1.24
C GLU A 72 0.63 -9.26 0.43
N TRP A 73 0.75 -7.98 0.73
CA TRP A 73 -0.08 -6.96 0.09
C TRP A 73 0.62 -5.62 -0.04
N PHE A 74 0.14 -4.85 -1.02
CA PHE A 74 0.49 -3.47 -1.26
C PHE A 74 2.01 -3.19 -1.35
N PRO A 75 2.75 -3.87 -2.24
CA PRO A 75 4.17 -3.62 -2.41
C PRO A 75 4.43 -2.20 -2.91
N SER A 76 5.46 -1.57 -2.37
CA SER A 76 5.97 -0.26 -2.77
C SER A 76 7.49 -0.33 -2.89
N VAL A 77 8.04 0.25 -3.95
CA VAL A 77 9.44 0.02 -4.34
C VAL A 77 10.20 1.34 -4.39
N THR A 78 11.44 1.30 -3.92
CA THR A 78 12.39 2.40 -3.95
C THR A 78 13.20 2.40 -5.24
N ASP A 79 13.96 3.47 -5.51
CA ASP A 79 14.83 3.56 -6.69
C ASP A 79 15.98 2.56 -6.68
N ASN A 80 16.39 2.11 -5.50
CA ASN A 80 17.43 1.07 -5.35
C ASN A 80 16.86 -0.37 -5.40
N GLY A 81 15.55 -0.52 -5.58
CA GLY A 81 14.87 -1.81 -5.68
C GLY A 81 14.48 -2.43 -4.35
N THR A 82 14.71 -1.78 -3.20
CA THR A 82 14.16 -2.24 -1.91
C THR A 82 12.63 -2.20 -1.97
N ILE A 83 11.99 -3.32 -1.60
CA ILE A 83 10.53 -3.47 -1.58
C ILE A 83 10.04 -3.39 -0.14
N TYR A 84 9.09 -2.51 0.11
CA TYR A 84 8.30 -2.41 1.34
C TYR A 84 6.92 -2.99 1.06
N PHE A 85 6.35 -3.74 2.00
CA PHE A 85 5.08 -4.43 1.82
C PHE A 85 4.41 -4.77 3.16
N GLY A 86 3.09 -4.92 3.15
CA GLY A 86 2.34 -5.47 4.27
C GLY A 86 2.41 -7.00 4.26
N SER A 87 2.52 -7.63 5.42
CA SER A 87 2.51 -9.10 5.53
C SER A 87 2.02 -9.56 6.90
N GLU A 88 1.26 -10.64 6.89
CA GLU A 88 0.81 -11.36 8.09
C GLU A 88 1.79 -12.47 8.50
N ARG A 89 3.02 -12.45 8.00
CA ARG A 89 4.04 -13.45 8.34
C ARG A 89 4.38 -13.48 9.83
N GLN A 90 4.85 -14.63 10.30
CA GLN A 90 5.40 -14.75 11.65
C GLN A 90 6.67 -13.89 11.82
N GLY A 91 6.91 -13.42 13.04
CA GLY A 91 8.06 -12.56 13.39
C GLY A 91 7.73 -11.08 13.58
N GLY A 92 6.46 -10.69 13.55
CA GLY A 92 6.00 -9.38 14.03
C GLY A 92 6.29 -9.21 15.54
N ASN A 93 6.77 -8.03 15.94
CA ASN A 93 7.45 -7.81 17.22
C ASN A 93 6.56 -7.25 18.35
N LEU A 94 5.24 -7.16 18.16
CA LEU A 94 4.35 -6.52 19.12
C LEU A 94 3.23 -7.45 19.57
N GLU A 95 3.11 -7.66 20.88
CA GLU A 95 2.02 -8.41 21.50
C GLU A 95 1.13 -7.45 22.32
N PRO A 96 -0.22 -7.56 22.26
CA PRO A 96 -0.97 -8.45 21.38
C PRO A 96 -0.76 -8.08 19.91
N LYS A 97 -0.53 -9.08 19.05
CA LYS A 97 -0.26 -8.88 17.64
C LYS A 97 -1.48 -8.36 16.89
N GLY A 98 -1.29 -7.28 16.13
CA GLY A 98 -2.10 -7.04 14.94
C GLY A 98 -1.89 -8.17 13.93
N THR A 99 -2.82 -8.34 13.00
CA THR A 99 -2.73 -9.39 11.98
C THR A 99 -1.66 -9.07 10.93
N SER A 100 -1.49 -7.79 10.55
CA SER A 100 -0.53 -7.36 9.52
C SER A 100 0.44 -6.29 10.03
N ASP A 101 1.71 -6.50 9.72
CA ASP A 101 2.81 -5.57 9.93
C ASP A 101 3.37 -5.07 8.59
N LEU A 102 4.14 -3.97 8.62
CA LEU A 102 4.98 -3.55 7.51
C LEU A 102 6.37 -4.17 7.59
N TRP A 103 6.82 -4.64 6.43
CA TRP A 103 8.10 -5.31 6.23
C TRP A 103 8.85 -4.69 5.06
N ARG A 104 10.16 -4.97 5.00
CA ARG A 104 11.04 -4.59 3.90
C ARG A 104 11.92 -5.75 3.49
N SER A 105 12.20 -5.88 2.20
CA SER A 105 13.33 -6.68 1.70
C SER A 105 14.23 -5.84 0.81
N ARG A 106 15.53 -5.88 1.07
CA ARG A 106 16.54 -5.10 0.35
C ARG A 106 17.02 -5.84 -0.86
N LEU A 107 17.34 -5.12 -1.92
CA LEU A 107 18.02 -5.69 -3.07
C LEU A 107 19.54 -5.52 -2.90
N VAL A 108 20.25 -6.64 -2.73
CA VAL A 108 21.71 -6.67 -2.56
C VAL A 108 22.30 -7.67 -3.55
N ASN A 109 23.23 -7.23 -4.40
CA ASN A 109 23.83 -8.07 -5.44
C ASN A 109 22.77 -8.80 -6.30
N GLU A 110 21.75 -8.05 -6.75
CA GLU A 110 20.62 -8.53 -7.58
C GLU A 110 19.73 -9.60 -6.90
N LYS A 111 19.86 -9.77 -5.59
CA LYS A 111 19.04 -10.71 -4.81
C LYS A 111 18.35 -9.98 -3.66
N TYR A 112 17.09 -10.33 -3.46
CA TYR A 112 16.35 -9.86 -2.29
C TYR A 112 16.90 -10.53 -1.03
N THR A 113 17.00 -9.76 0.05
CA THR A 113 17.34 -10.27 1.38
C THR A 113 16.11 -10.90 2.03
N GLU A 114 16.32 -11.64 3.13
CA GLU A 114 15.21 -12.02 4.00
C GLU A 114 14.43 -10.78 4.43
N PRO A 115 13.08 -10.84 4.45
CA PRO A 115 12.27 -9.71 4.89
C PRO A 115 12.51 -9.32 6.35
N GLU A 116 12.77 -8.04 6.57
CA GLU A 116 12.97 -7.39 7.85
C GLU A 116 11.66 -6.72 8.30
N ASN A 117 11.22 -6.96 9.53
CA ASN A 117 10.13 -6.19 10.14
C ASN A 117 10.58 -4.74 10.37
N LEU A 118 9.73 -3.75 10.11
CA LEU A 118 10.10 -2.33 10.28
C LEU A 118 10.21 -1.88 11.75
N GLY A 119 9.91 -2.78 12.69
CA GLY A 119 10.10 -2.58 14.12
C GLY A 119 9.06 -1.65 14.75
N ASN A 120 9.15 -1.52 16.06
CA ASN A 120 8.09 -0.97 16.91
C ASN A 120 7.95 0.56 16.85
N ILE A 121 8.76 1.23 16.03
CA ILE A 121 8.57 2.64 15.71
C ILE A 121 7.51 2.81 14.62
N ILE A 122 7.43 1.86 13.68
CA ILE A 122 6.49 1.88 12.56
C ILE A 122 5.31 0.97 12.84
N ASN A 123 5.59 -0.27 13.22
CA ASN A 123 4.56 -1.25 13.55
C ASN A 123 4.07 -1.03 14.99
N THR A 124 2.81 -1.37 15.22
CA THR A 124 2.05 -1.21 16.46
C THR A 124 1.46 -2.55 16.89
N PRO A 125 0.86 -2.66 18.09
CA PRO A 125 0.02 -3.81 18.43
C PRO A 125 -1.28 -3.89 17.61
N GLY A 126 -1.59 -2.85 16.83
CA GLY A 126 -2.67 -2.85 15.85
C GLY A 126 -2.18 -3.34 14.49
N ASN A 127 -2.99 -3.12 13.45
CA ASN A 127 -2.64 -3.39 12.07
C ASN A 127 -1.94 -2.18 11.45
N ASP A 128 -0.80 -2.42 10.83
CA ASP A 128 -0.01 -1.44 10.09
C ASP A 128 0.15 -1.90 8.65
N ILE A 129 -0.41 -1.12 7.73
CA ILE A 129 -0.78 -1.61 6.40
C ILE A 129 -0.49 -0.58 5.31
N GLU A 130 -0.43 -1.09 4.08
CA GLU A 130 -0.44 -0.28 2.85
C GLU A 130 0.60 0.85 2.80
N GLY A 131 1.86 0.51 3.10
CA GLY A 131 2.97 1.46 3.09
C GLY A 131 3.35 1.95 1.69
N TYR A 132 3.40 3.27 1.52
CA TYR A 132 4.05 3.96 0.42
C TYR A 132 5.42 4.48 0.87
N ILE A 133 6.48 3.89 0.33
CA ILE A 133 7.86 4.34 0.52
C ILE A 133 8.23 5.36 -0.56
N ALA A 134 8.83 6.48 -0.16
CA ALA A 134 9.42 7.44 -1.10
C ALA A 134 10.55 6.76 -1.91
N PRO A 135 10.75 7.09 -3.19
CA PRO A 135 11.77 6.44 -4.03
C PRO A 135 13.18 6.48 -3.44
N ASP A 136 13.52 7.53 -2.70
CA ASP A 136 14.81 7.74 -2.02
C ASP A 136 14.83 7.25 -0.55
N GLU A 137 13.80 6.53 -0.11
CA GLU A 137 13.56 6.12 1.28
C GLU A 137 13.44 7.26 2.30
N SER A 138 13.33 8.52 1.88
CA SER A 138 13.32 9.67 2.81
C SER A 138 12.10 9.73 3.74
N PHE A 139 10.96 9.17 3.33
CA PHE A 139 9.77 9.02 4.16
C PHE A 139 8.93 7.81 3.75
N LEU A 140 8.11 7.35 4.70
CA LEU A 140 7.12 6.29 4.55
C LEU A 140 5.76 6.85 4.97
N ILE A 141 4.76 6.74 4.09
CA ILE A 141 3.35 7.00 4.44
C ILE A 141 2.65 5.65 4.55
N PHE A 142 1.87 5.43 5.60
CA PHE A 142 1.21 4.15 5.83
C PHE A 142 -0.08 4.33 6.62
N SER A 143 -0.94 3.31 6.62
CA SER A 143 -2.18 3.31 7.38
C SER A 143 -2.03 2.47 8.64
N SER A 144 -2.61 2.94 9.75
CA SER A 144 -2.53 2.25 11.04
C SER A 144 -3.76 2.50 11.92
N ASN A 145 -4.14 1.48 12.69
CA ASN A 145 -5.17 1.57 13.73
C ASN A 145 -4.62 1.47 15.17
N GLY A 146 -3.31 1.34 15.35
CA GLY A 146 -2.71 1.07 16.66
C GLY A 146 -2.19 2.29 17.42
N TYR A 147 -2.19 3.48 16.80
CA TYR A 147 -1.72 4.71 17.44
C TYR A 147 -2.80 5.39 18.29
N LYS A 148 -2.39 5.91 19.46
CA LYS A 148 -3.31 6.57 20.42
C LYS A 148 -3.96 7.85 19.90
N ASN A 149 -3.35 8.53 18.92
CA ASN A 149 -3.86 9.76 18.33
C ASN A 149 -4.64 9.52 17.03
N THR A 150 -5.12 8.29 16.81
CA THR A 150 -6.06 7.98 15.74
C THR A 150 -7.31 8.87 15.80
N ARG A 151 -7.84 9.23 14.63
CA ARG A 151 -9.09 9.97 14.42
C ARG A 151 -10.25 9.04 14.13
N GLY A 152 -9.97 7.86 13.60
CA GLY A 152 -10.96 6.87 13.28
C GLY A 152 -10.45 5.46 13.51
N THR A 153 -10.83 4.58 12.58
CA THR A 153 -10.37 3.19 12.64
C THR A 153 -8.97 3.08 12.08
N TYR A 154 -8.73 3.53 10.85
CA TYR A 154 -7.43 3.48 10.20
C TYR A 154 -7.06 4.87 9.72
N ASP A 155 -5.93 5.38 10.19
CA ASP A 155 -5.45 6.71 9.85
C ASP A 155 -4.16 6.62 9.04
N LEU A 156 -3.93 7.58 8.16
CA LEU A 156 -2.63 7.75 7.49
C LEU A 156 -1.64 8.47 8.40
N TYR A 157 -0.45 7.89 8.50
CA TYR A 157 0.71 8.41 9.20
C TYR A 157 1.88 8.59 8.24
N ILE A 158 2.76 9.53 8.56
CA ILE A 158 4.06 9.72 7.88
C ILE A 158 5.20 9.58 8.87
N SER A 159 6.21 8.80 8.50
CA SER A 159 7.50 8.71 9.21
C SER A 159 8.63 9.11 8.27
N TYR A 160 9.63 9.81 8.80
CA TYR A 160 10.80 10.23 8.04
C TYR A 160 11.98 9.32 8.37
N ASN A 161 12.81 9.03 7.37
CA ASN A 161 14.06 8.35 7.58
C ASN A 161 15.16 9.38 7.87
N ARG A 162 15.82 9.24 9.02
CA ARG A 162 16.98 10.03 9.43
C ARG A 162 18.14 9.07 9.61
N GLU A 163 19.03 9.04 8.61
CA GLU A 163 20.27 8.26 8.65
C GLU A 163 20.03 6.75 8.88
N GLY A 164 18.98 6.19 8.29
CA GLY A 164 18.62 4.78 8.40
C GLY A 164 17.63 4.47 9.53
N ALA A 165 17.29 5.46 10.36
CA ALA A 165 16.31 5.32 11.44
C ALA A 165 15.00 6.03 11.10
N TRP A 166 13.88 5.31 11.26
CA TRP A 166 12.55 5.91 11.14
C TRP A 166 12.25 6.80 12.35
N THR A 167 11.66 7.97 12.11
CA THR A 167 11.16 8.84 13.18
C THR A 167 9.85 8.30 13.74
N LYS A 168 9.45 8.77 14.92
CA LYS A 168 8.08 8.60 15.39
C LYS A 168 7.09 9.08 14.32
N PRO A 169 6.10 8.26 13.92
CA PRO A 169 5.14 8.66 12.90
C PRO A 169 4.26 9.83 13.34
N GLN A 170 3.93 10.68 12.38
CA GLN A 170 3.04 11.83 12.54
C GLN A 170 1.72 11.53 11.84
N ASN A 171 0.60 11.73 12.53
CA ASN A 171 -0.73 11.62 11.94
C ASN A 171 -0.92 12.75 10.92
N LEU A 172 -1.49 12.46 9.74
CA LEU A 172 -1.66 13.44 8.67
C LEU A 172 -2.79 14.47 8.91
N GLY A 173 -3.47 14.40 10.06
CA GLY A 173 -4.40 15.42 10.55
C GLY A 173 -5.75 15.41 9.84
N ASP A 174 -6.65 16.28 10.29
CA ASP A 174 -8.10 16.16 10.05
C ASP A 174 -8.53 16.51 8.62
N MET A 175 -7.64 17.11 7.82
CA MET A 175 -7.88 17.29 6.39
C MET A 175 -7.76 15.97 5.63
N ILE A 176 -6.87 15.08 6.09
CA ILE A 176 -6.58 13.80 5.43
C ILE A 176 -7.26 12.65 6.14
N ASN A 177 -7.23 12.58 7.47
CA ASN A 177 -7.83 11.52 8.26
C ASN A 177 -9.23 11.90 8.76
N SER A 178 -10.06 10.90 9.02
CA SER A 178 -11.43 11.06 9.51
C SER A 178 -11.79 9.95 10.52
N GLU A 179 -13.06 9.85 10.92
CA GLU A 179 -13.55 8.71 11.70
C GLU A 179 -13.55 7.38 10.89
N GLY A 180 -13.40 7.48 9.58
CA GLY A 180 -13.37 6.34 8.66
C GLY A 180 -12.04 5.58 8.66
N TRP A 181 -11.79 4.96 7.52
CA TRP A 181 -10.60 4.20 7.16
C TRP A 181 -9.94 4.96 6.03
N GLU A 182 -8.74 5.46 6.28
CA GLU A 182 -7.85 6.02 5.28
C GLU A 182 -6.67 5.09 5.02
N PHE A 183 -6.51 4.71 3.76
CA PHE A 183 -5.51 3.73 3.33
C PHE A 183 -5.11 3.97 1.87
N GLY A 184 -4.18 3.18 1.35
CA GLY A 184 -3.87 3.18 -0.06
C GLY A 184 -3.09 4.40 -0.55
N ALA A 185 -2.32 5.05 0.34
CA ALA A 185 -1.60 6.27 -0.01
C ALA A 185 -0.62 6.08 -1.19
N LYS A 186 -0.60 7.04 -2.10
CA LYS A 186 0.35 7.16 -3.22
C LYS A 186 0.59 8.63 -3.56
N LEU A 187 1.81 8.98 -3.93
CA LEU A 187 2.12 10.30 -4.48
C LEU A 187 2.16 10.29 -6.02
N SER A 188 1.80 11.42 -6.62
CA SER A 188 2.11 11.69 -8.02
C SER A 188 3.63 11.66 -8.24
N PRO A 189 4.10 11.32 -9.46
CA PRO A 189 5.54 11.26 -9.75
C PRO A 189 6.29 12.59 -9.51
N ASP A 190 5.59 13.72 -9.64
CA ASP A 190 6.16 15.05 -9.35
C ASP A 190 6.01 15.47 -7.87
N GLY A 191 5.49 14.59 -7.00
CA GLY A 191 5.33 14.82 -5.57
C GLY A 191 4.24 15.82 -5.18
N LYS A 192 3.46 16.34 -6.13
CA LYS A 192 2.49 17.42 -5.88
C LYS A 192 1.15 16.96 -5.32
N TYR A 193 0.76 15.71 -5.58
CA TYR A 193 -0.57 15.20 -5.22
C TYR A 193 -0.44 13.93 -4.39
N LEU A 194 -1.17 13.88 -3.28
CA LEU A 194 -1.42 12.67 -2.52
C LEU A 194 -2.78 12.11 -2.92
N PHE A 195 -2.77 10.85 -3.36
CA PHE A 195 -3.96 10.04 -3.59
C PHE A 195 -4.07 9.03 -2.46
N PHE A 196 -5.28 8.83 -1.96
CA PHE A 196 -5.59 7.84 -0.94
C PHE A 196 -7.05 7.43 -1.06
N THR A 197 -7.39 6.29 -0.48
CA THR A 197 -8.76 5.81 -0.36
C THR A 197 -9.26 6.18 1.02
N SER A 198 -10.49 6.71 1.08
CA SER A 198 -11.19 6.93 2.33
C SER A 198 -12.59 6.35 2.22
N ASN A 199 -13.03 5.62 3.25
CA ASN A 199 -14.43 5.24 3.39
C ASN A 199 -15.25 6.27 4.19
N ARG A 200 -14.73 7.50 4.36
CA ARG A 200 -15.48 8.58 5.00
C ARG A 200 -16.83 8.72 4.33
N SER A 201 -17.88 8.52 5.10
CA SER A 201 -19.22 8.73 4.59
C SER A 201 -19.58 10.20 4.79
N PRO A 202 -20.02 10.91 3.73
CA PRO A 202 -20.67 12.22 3.89
C PRO A 202 -22.08 12.09 4.53
N PHE A 203 -22.47 10.87 4.90
CA PHE A 203 -23.75 10.52 5.49
C PHE A 203 -23.55 9.97 6.90
N ASN A 204 -24.37 10.44 7.83
CA ASN A 204 -24.56 9.76 9.10
C ASN A 204 -25.35 8.47 8.82
N HIS A 205 -24.82 7.32 9.26
CA HIS A 205 -25.50 6.03 9.13
C HIS A 205 -25.99 5.54 10.50
N PRO A 206 -27.25 5.09 10.61
CA PRO A 206 -28.25 5.02 9.54
C PRO A 206 -28.74 6.41 9.12
N LEU A 207 -29.07 6.56 7.84
CA LEU A 207 -29.76 7.75 7.36
C LEU A 207 -31.17 7.79 7.95
N GLU A 208 -31.63 8.97 8.39
CA GLU A 208 -33.02 9.15 8.86
C GLU A 208 -34.05 8.76 7.80
N LYS A 209 -33.72 8.99 6.51
CA LYS A 209 -34.51 8.53 5.36
C LYS A 209 -33.62 8.16 4.18
N ARG A 210 -34.12 7.29 3.30
CA ARG A 210 -33.48 7.04 2.00
C ARG A 210 -33.56 8.31 1.15
N LEU A 211 -32.46 8.68 0.51
CA LEU A 211 -32.43 9.82 -0.42
C LEU A 211 -32.91 9.37 -1.80
N ASP A 212 -33.73 10.19 -2.44
CA ASP A 212 -34.02 10.05 -3.86
C ASP A 212 -32.91 10.69 -4.73
N TYR A 213 -33.07 10.58 -6.06
CA TYR A 213 -32.10 11.10 -7.02
C TYR A 213 -31.88 12.62 -6.88
N GLU A 214 -32.94 13.41 -6.70
CA GLU A 214 -32.83 14.87 -6.62
C GLU A 214 -32.19 15.32 -5.31
N GLU A 215 -32.47 14.62 -4.22
CA GLU A 215 -31.89 14.87 -2.91
C GLU A 215 -30.39 14.52 -2.90
N LEU A 216 -30.01 13.42 -3.56
CA LEU A 216 -28.61 13.05 -3.75
C LEU A 216 -27.85 14.13 -4.52
N ILE A 217 -28.41 14.59 -5.65
CA ILE A 217 -27.80 15.65 -6.46
C ILE A 217 -27.70 16.95 -5.67
N ARG A 218 -28.74 17.36 -4.94
CA ARG A 218 -28.69 18.58 -4.10
C ARG A 218 -27.62 18.52 -3.03
N LYS A 219 -27.40 17.35 -2.42
CA LYS A 219 -26.38 17.18 -1.37
C LYS A 219 -24.95 17.28 -1.92
N PHE A 220 -24.71 16.85 -3.15
CA PHE A 220 -23.36 16.78 -3.75
C PHE A 220 -23.10 17.77 -4.89
N ALA A 221 -24.09 18.58 -5.27
CA ALA A 221 -23.86 19.65 -6.24
C ALA A 221 -22.78 20.59 -5.69
N ALA A 222 -21.69 20.76 -6.43
CA ALA A 222 -20.69 21.77 -6.12
C ALA A 222 -21.39 23.15 -6.08
N PRO A 223 -21.04 24.05 -5.14
CA PRO A 223 -21.52 25.41 -5.20
C PRO A 223 -21.12 25.99 -6.56
N VAL A 224 -22.10 26.51 -7.30
CA VAL A 224 -21.82 27.29 -8.50
C VAL A 224 -20.97 28.47 -8.01
N MET A 225 -19.72 28.51 -8.42
CA MET A 225 -18.80 29.61 -8.09
C MET A 225 -19.45 30.91 -8.58
N ALA A 226 -19.84 31.77 -7.63
CA ALA A 226 -20.33 33.12 -7.87
C ALA A 226 -19.16 34.09 -8.07
#